data_AF-A0A952ZFX7-F1
#
_entry.id   AF-A0A952ZFX7-F1
#
_cell.length_a   1.000
_cell.length_b   1.000
_cell.length_c   1.000
_cell.angle_alpha   90.00
_cell.angle_beta   90.00
_cell.angle_gamma   90.00
#
_symmetry.space_group_name_H-M   'P 1'
#
loop_
_entity.id
_entity.type
_entity.pdbx_description
1 polymer ?
#
loop_
_entity_poly.entity_id
_entity_poly.type
_entity_poly.pdbx_seq_one_letter_code
_entity_poly.pdbx_strand_id
1 'polypeptide(L)' 'MIVRRRTWAYRLAGQKYAHMAVFEQPVTAARARVLLCSKVGPLAELWARDSKDMVGSQK' A
#
# COMPACT_ATOMS: atom_id res chain seq x y z
N MET A 1 19.58 -3.58 -2.83
CA MET A 1 19.53 -2.44 -1.90
C MET A 1 18.20 -2.44 -1.18
N ILE A 2 18.17 -2.58 0.15
CA ILE A 2 16.92 -2.61 0.93
C ILE A 2 16.68 -1.19 1.49
N VAL A 3 15.68 -0.51 0.94
CA VAL A 3 15.31 0.84 1.35
C VAL A 3 14.48 0.78 2.64
N ARG A 4 14.96 1.46 3.68
CA ARG A 4 14.22 1.68 4.93
C ARG A 4 13.69 3.10 4.95
N ARG A 5 12.38 3.27 5.09
CA ARG A 5 11.71 4.58 5.15
C ARG A 5 10.81 4.65 6.37
N ARG A 6 10.73 5.84 6.94
CA ARG A 6 9.86 6.15 8.06
C ARG A 6 8.42 6.42 7.61
N THR A 7 8.27 6.97 6.41
CA THR A 7 6.97 7.30 5.82
C THR A 7 6.73 6.42 4.60
N TRP A 8 5.55 5.79 4.54
CA TRP A 8 5.09 4.98 3.42
C TRP A 8 3.72 5.45 2.97
N ALA A 9 3.55 5.64 1.67
CA ALA A 9 2.22 5.85 1.10
C ALA A 9 1.55 4.49 0.86
N TYR A 10 0.26 4.41 1.17
CA TYR A 10 -0.58 3.26 0.88
C TYR A 10 -1.95 3.73 0.37
N ARG A 11 -2.66 2.88 -0.38
CA ARG A 11 -4.00 3.19 -0.89
C ARG A 11 -4.84 1.94 -0.77
N LEU A 12 -6.06 2.05 -0.27
CA LEU A 12 -7.02 0.95 -0.25
C LEU A 12 -7.79 0.87 -1.59
N ALA A 13 -8.33 -0.29 -1.94
CA ALA A 13 -9.15 -0.41 -3.14
C ALA A 13 -10.41 0.43 -2.97
N GLY A 14 -10.77 1.20 -3.98
CA GLY A 14 -11.90 2.15 -3.90
C GLY A 14 -11.56 3.49 -3.22
N GLN A 15 -10.39 3.66 -2.59
CA GLN A 15 -9.94 4.98 -2.12
C GLN A 15 -9.35 5.79 -3.28
N LYS A 16 -9.91 6.99 -3.52
CA LYS A 16 -9.42 7.93 -4.55
C LYS A 16 -8.04 8.51 -4.23
N TYR A 17 -7.66 8.58 -2.95
CA TYR A 17 -6.43 9.21 -2.50
C TYR A 17 -5.49 8.20 -1.81
N ALA A 18 -4.19 8.48 -1.87
CA ALA A 18 -3.19 7.73 -1.11
C ALA A 18 -3.08 8.31 0.29
N HIS A 19 -2.97 7.44 1.28
CA HIS A 19 -2.78 7.75 2.69
C HIS A 19 -1.31 7.60 3.06
N MET A 20 -0.82 8.43 3.98
CA MET A 20 0.53 8.32 4.49
C MET A 20 0.54 7.62 5.85
N ALA A 21 1.37 6.60 5.97
CA ALA A 21 1.68 5.96 7.24
C ALA A 21 3.08 6.38 7.68
N VAL A 22 3.15 6.93 8.89
CA VAL A 22 4.42 7.25 9.56
C VAL A 22 4.67 6.18 10.61
N PHE A 23 5.85 5.56 10.53
CA PHE A 23 6.32 4.57 11.47
C PHE A 23 7.30 5.20 12.45
N GLU A 24 7.28 4.79 13.71
CA GLU A 24 8.23 5.32 14.70
C GLU A 24 9.68 4.99 14.33
N GLN A 25 9.90 3.83 13.72
CA GLN A 25 11.22 3.40 13.25
C GLN A 25 11.22 3.27 11.72
N PRO A 26 12.36 3.53 11.05
CA PRO A 26 12.46 3.34 9.61
C PRO A 26 12.33 1.85 9.27
N VAL A 27 11.25 1.50 8.59
CA VAL A 27 10.92 0.12 8.22
C VAL A 27 11.11 -0.14 6.73
N THR A 28 11.34 -1.39 6.38
CA THR A 28 11.41 -1.83 4.97
C THR A 28 10.01 -1.88 4.36
N ALA A 29 9.92 -1.85 3.03
CA ALA A 29 8.64 -1.99 2.32
C ALA A 29 7.85 -3.23 2.76
N ALA A 30 8.54 -4.37 2.90
CA ALA A 30 7.93 -5.62 3.35
C ALA A 30 7.37 -5.52 4.77
N ARG A 31 8.10 -4.86 5.69
CA ARG A 31 7.66 -4.73 7.09
C ARG A 31 6.56 -3.68 7.24
N ALA A 32 6.64 -2.58 6.49
CA ALA A 32 5.55 -1.62 6.37
C ALA A 32 4.26 -2.31 5.90
N ARG A 33 4.36 -3.19 4.91
CA ARG A 33 3.21 -3.96 4.38
C ARG A 33 2.56 -4.85 5.44
N VAL A 34 3.35 -5.58 6.22
CA VAL A 34 2.82 -6.44 7.30
C VAL A 34 2.13 -5.60 8.39
N LEU A 35 2.76 -4.50 8.80
CA LEU A 35 2.21 -3.61 9.82
C LEU A 35 0.92 -2.92 9.35
N LEU A 36 0.87 -2.49 8.08
CA LEU A 36 -0.31 -1.90 7.49
C LEU A 36 -1.44 -2.91 7.33
N CYS A 37 -1.14 -4.15 6.93
CA CYS A 37 -2.14 -5.22 6.88
C CYS A 37 -2.76 -5.49 8.25
N SER A 38 -1.95 -5.48 9.32
CA SER A 38 -2.45 -5.68 10.68
C SER A 38 -3.29 -4.52 11.19
N LYS A 39 -3.03 -3.27 10.74
CA LYS A 39 -3.79 -2.09 11.18
C LYS A 39 -5.05 -1.84 10.37
N VAL A 40 -5.03 -2.14 9.06
CA VAL A 40 -6.04 -1.68 8.10
C VAL A 40 -6.82 -2.84 7.47
N GLY A 41 -6.36 -4.09 7.62
CA GLY A 41 -7.04 -5.27 7.07
C GLY A 41 -6.39 -5.81 5.78
N PRO A 42 -7.06 -6.72 5.06
CA PRO A 42 -6.46 -7.54 4.01
C PRO A 42 -5.82 -6.71 2.87
N LEU A 43 -4.62 -7.16 2.48
CA LEU A 43 -3.70 -6.47 1.56
C LEU A 43 -4.20 -6.23 0.13
N ALA A 44 -5.28 -6.89 -0.29
CA ALA A 44 -5.86 -6.71 -1.62
C ALA A 44 -6.26 -5.26 -1.87
N GLU A 45 -6.67 -4.56 -0.81
CA GLU A 45 -7.00 -3.15 -0.89
C GLU A 45 -5.75 -2.28 -0.93
N LEU A 46 -4.77 -2.55 -0.07
CA LEU A 46 -3.60 -1.70 0.23
C LEU A 46 -2.63 -1.41 -0.93
N TRP A 47 -2.72 -2.23 -1.98
CA TRP A 47 -1.86 -2.18 -3.16
C TRP A 47 -2.67 -2.36 -4.43
N ALA A 48 -3.85 -1.76 -4.50
CA ALA A 48 -4.49 -1.51 -5.80
C ALA A 48 -3.48 -0.74 -6.66
N ARG A 49 -2.66 -1.48 -7.41
CA ARG A 49 -1.89 -0.98 -8.54
C ARG A 49 -2.90 -0.23 -9.36
N ASP A 50 -2.55 1.02 -9.63
CA ASP A 50 -3.27 1.96 -10.48
C ASP A 50 -4.28 1.23 -11.37
N SER A 51 -5.57 1.51 -11.20
CA SER A 51 -6.67 0.92 -11.96
C SER A 51 -6.59 1.20 -13.47
N LYS A 52 -5.48 1.79 -13.93
CA LYS A 52 -5.10 1.95 -15.33
C LYS A 52 -4.52 0.68 -15.96
N ASP A 53 -4.29 -0.39 -15.18
CA ASP A 53 -4.07 -1.75 -15.69
C ASP A 53 -5.36 -2.58 -15.80
N MET A 54 -6.53 -2.02 -15.46
CA MET A 54 -7.84 -2.64 -15.78
C MET A 54 -8.41 -2.15 -17.12
N VAL A 55 -7.55 -1.78 -18.08
CA VAL A 55 -7.93 -1.73 -19.50
C VAL A 55 -7.71 -3.12 -20.12
N GLY A 56 -8.55 -4.04 -19.70
CA GLY A 56 -8.67 -5.37 -20.26
C GLY A 56 -10.14 -5.74 -20.26
N SER A 57 -10.96 -4.90 -20.88
CA SER A 57 -12.38 -5.12 -21.11
C SER A 57 -12.60 -6.54 -21.65
N GLN A 58 -13.13 -7.39 -20.78
CA GLN A 58 -14.36 -8.14 -20.96
C GLN A 58 -14.92 -8.08 -22.40
N LYS A 59 -14.88 -9.22 -23.10
CA LYS A 59 -15.73 -9.53 -24.25
C LYS A 59 -16.94 -10.32 -23.78
#